data_AF-A0A538HSY1-F1
#
_entry.id   AF-A0A538HSY1-F1
#
_cell.length_a   1.000
_cell.length_b   1.000
_cell.length_c   1.000
_cell.angle_alpha   90.00
_cell.angle_beta   90.00
_cell.angle_gamma   90.00
#
_symmetry.space_group_name_H-M   'P 1'
#
loop_
_entity.id
_entity.type
_entity.pdbx_description
1 polymer ?
#
loop_
_entity_poly.entity_id
_entity_poly.type
_entity_poly.pdbx_seq_one_letter_code
_entity_poly.pdbx_strand_id
1 'polypeptide(L)' 'MATSYESYEVRCGRRRISLKRASTPAEAVIDYLRSIGCSDEEMMRVGMDAITWRGAVYKAVPAHTPH' A
#
# COMPACT_ATOMS: atom_id res chain seq x y z
N MET A 1 -16.33 -13.72 11.53
CA MET A 1 -16.34 -12.35 10.96
C MET A 1 -15.77 -12.44 9.56
N ALA A 2 -16.51 -12.00 8.52
CA ALA A 2 -15.97 -11.95 7.17
C ALA A 2 -15.05 -10.73 7.06
N THR A 3 -13.77 -10.94 6.75
CA THR A 3 -12.86 -9.84 6.42
C THR A 3 -13.23 -9.30 5.05
N SER A 4 -13.78 -8.08 5.01
CA SER A 4 -14.05 -7.38 3.75
C SER A 4 -12.72 -6.95 3.16
N TYR A 5 -12.47 -7.32 1.90
CA TYR A 5 -11.30 -6.89 1.15
C TYR A 5 -11.70 -5.84 0.13
N GLU A 6 -10.91 -4.78 0.03
CA GLU A 6 -11.07 -3.75 -0.99
C GLU A 6 -9.83 -3.72 -1.89
N SER A 7 -9.98 -3.13 -3.07
CA SER A 7 -8.87 -2.92 -3.98
C SER A 7 -8.25 -1.55 -3.71
N TYR A 8 -6.93 -1.52 -3.55
CA TYR A 8 -6.15 -0.33 -3.26
C TYR A 8 -5.09 -0.13 -4.33
N GLU A 9 -4.99 1.10 -4.83
CA GLU A 9 -3.87 1.52 -5.67
C GLU A 9 -2.70 1.89 -4.77
N VAL A 10 -1.58 1.19 -4.93
CA VAL A 10 -0.33 1.59 -4.31
C VAL A 10 0.35 2.59 -5.25
N ARG A 11 0.71 3.75 -4.70
CA ARG A 11 1.28 4.89 -5.41
C ARG A 11 2.63 5.27 -4.80
N CYS A 12 3.56 5.69 -5.66
CA CYS A 12 4.78 6.39 -5.25
C CYS A 12 4.75 7.77 -5.90
N GLY A 13 4.63 8.82 -5.08
CA GLY A 13 4.29 10.16 -5.55
C GLY A 13 2.97 10.18 -6.33
N ARG A 14 2.98 10.70 -7.56
CA ARG A 14 1.78 10.76 -8.41
C ARG A 14 1.50 9.46 -9.18
N ARG A 15 2.48 8.56 -9.29
CA ARG A 15 2.40 7.37 -10.14
C ARG A 15 1.75 6.20 -9.39
N ARG A 16 0.76 5.55 -10.00
CA ARG A 16 0.31 4.20 -9.59
C ARG A 16 1.37 3.18 -10.00
N ILE A 17 1.83 2.40 -9.03
CA ILE A 17 2.88 1.38 -9.23
C ILE A 17 2.35 -0.04 -9.06
N SER A 18 1.22 -0.22 -8.37
CA SER A 18 0.59 -1.52 -8.17
C SER A 18 -0.88 -1.38 -7.80
N LEU A 19 -1.61 -2.49 -7.88
CA LEU A 19 -2.95 -2.68 -7.35
C LEU A 19 -2.94 -3.89 -6.42
N LYS A 20 -3.46 -3.74 -5.20
CA LYS A 20 -3.49 -4.81 -4.19
C LYS A 20 -4.90 -4.93 -3.62
N ARG A 21 -5.31 -6.17 -3.32
CA ARG A 21 -6.50 -6.43 -2.51
C ARG A 21 -6.05 -6.61 -1.07
N ALA A 22 -6.63 -5.84 -0.15
CA ALA A 22 -6.28 -5.88 1.26
C ALA A 22 -7.49 -5.49 2.11
N SER A 23 -7.42 -5.75 3.41
CA SER A 23 -8.44 -5.33 4.37
C SER A 23 -8.25 -3.87 4.78
N THR A 24 -7.03 -3.34 4.63
CA THR A 24 -6.69 -1.95 4.94
C THR A 24 -5.71 -1.37 3.93
N PRO A 25 -5.66 -0.03 3.76
CA PRO A 25 -4.66 0.61 2.91
C PRO A 25 -3.23 0.36 3.40
N ALA A 26 -2.99 0.35 4.72
CA ALA A 26 -1.67 0.04 5.27
C ALA A 26 -1.17 -1.34 4.84
N GLU A 27 -2.04 -2.36 4.93
CA GLU A 27 -1.75 -3.73 4.51
C GLU A 27 -1.43 -3.78 3.02
N ALA A 28 -2.18 -3.06 2.17
CA ALA A 28 -1.89 -2.98 0.74
C ALA A 28 -0.47 -2.44 0.42
N VAL A 29 -0.01 -1.42 1.16
CA VAL A 29 1.36 -0.90 1.00
C VAL A 29 2.40 -1.90 1.49
N ILE A 30 2.19 -2.50 2.67
CA ILE A 30 3.10 -3.49 3.26
C ILE A 30 3.25 -4.69 2.32
N ASP A 31 2.15 -5.23 1.83
CA ASP A 31 2.14 -6.37 0.90
C ASP A 31 2.88 -6.06 -0.40
N TYR A 32 2.76 -4.84 -0.91
CA TYR A 32 3.53 -4.40 -2.06
C TYR A 32 5.03 -4.35 -1.74
N LEU A 33 5.41 -3.68 -0.66
CA LEU A 33 6.83 -3.52 -0.28
C LEU A 33 7.49 -4.87 0.02
N ARG A 34 6.80 -5.77 0.73
CA ARG A 34 7.28 -7.15 0.94
C ARG A 34 7.46 -7.90 -0.37
N SER A 35 6.54 -7.74 -1.33
CA SER A 35 6.63 -8.43 -2.63
C SER A 35 7.82 -8.00 -3.50
N ILE A 36 8.46 -6.86 -3.18
CA ILE A 36 9.69 -6.38 -3.85
C ILE A 36 10.94 -6.53 -2.96
N GLY A 37 10.82 -7.27 -1.85
CA GLY A 37 11.94 -7.64 -0.98
C GLY A 37 12.26 -6.66 0.15
N CYS A 38 11.37 -5.70 0.45
CA CYS A 38 11.52 -4.84 1.62
C CYS A 38 11.11 -5.60 2.89
N SER A 39 12.00 -5.64 3.89
CA SER A 39 11.68 -6.20 5.20
C SER A 39 10.91 -5.19 6.06
N ASP A 40 10.16 -5.68 7.05
CA ASP A 40 9.40 -4.83 7.96
C ASP A 40 10.28 -3.83 8.73
N GLU A 41 11.54 -4.20 9.01
CA GLU A 41 12.51 -3.35 9.70
C GLU A 41 12.97 -2.16 8.86
N GLU A 42 12.94 -2.29 7.53
CA GLU A 42 13.24 -1.20 6.59
C GLU A 42 12.02 -0.28 6.37
N MET A 43 10.83 -0.69 6.78
CA MET A 43 9.59 0.06 6.61
C MET A 43 9.37 1.01 7.78
N MET A 44 9.22 2.29 7.48
CA MET A 44 8.81 3.29 8.47
C MET A 44 7.40 3.79 8.14
N ARG A 45 6.45 3.58 9.04
CA ARG A 45 5.09 4.14 8.89
C ARG A 45 5.13 5.65 9.06
N VAL A 46 4.57 6.37 8.09
CA VAL A 46 4.47 7.84 8.12
C VAL A 46 3.02 8.33 8.14
N GLY A 47 2.06 7.41 8.02
CA GLY A 47 0.63 7.66 8.14
C GLY A 47 -0.16 6.36 8.20
N MET A 48 -1.49 6.45 8.32
CA MET A 48 -2.38 5.29 8.35
C MET A 48 -2.43 4.54 7.00
N ASP A 49 -2.05 5.20 5.91
CA ASP A 49 -2.10 4.70 4.54
C ASP A 49 -0.75 4.84 3.82
N ALA A 50 0.32 5.21 4.54
CA ALA A 50 1.60 5.58 3.96
C ALA A 50 2.81 5.02 4.72
N ILE A 51 3.79 4.51 3.96
CA ILE A 51 5.05 3.95 4.45
C ILE A 51 6.20 4.54 3.64
N THR A 52 7.29 4.90 4.32
CA THR A 52 8.54 5.29 3.67
C THR A 52 9.51 4.10 3.62
N TRP A 53 10.16 3.93 2.47
CA TRP A 53 11.23 2.96 2.25
C TRP A 53 12.25 3.54 1.26
N ARG A 54 13.55 3.45 1.61
CA ARG A 54 14.67 3.99 0.82
C ARG A 54 14.48 5.44 0.34
N GLY A 55 13.90 6.27 1.20
CA GLY A 55 13.66 7.71 0.93
C GLY A 55 12.46 8.00 0.03
N ALA A 56 11.70 7.00 -0.40
CA ALA A 56 10.46 7.17 -1.15
C ALA A 56 9.24 6.90 -0.26
N VAL A 57 8.17 7.68 -0.44
CA VAL A 57 6.89 7.50 0.26
C VAL A 57 5.93 6.73 -0.64
N TYR A 58 5.48 5.60 -0.14
CA TYR A 58 4.49 4.72 -0.75
C TYR A 58 3.17 4.92 -0.04
N LYS A 59 2.10 5.13 -0.81
CA LYS A 59 0.77 5.39 -0.28
C LYS A 59 -0.26 4.48 -0.94
N ALA A 60 -1.15 3.88 -0.15
CA ALA A 60 -2.32 3.19 -0.68
C ALA A 60 -3.53 4.11 -0.67
N VAL A 61 -4.28 4.12 -1.77
CA VAL A 61 -5.57 4.81 -1.87
C VAL A 61 -6.61 3.83 -2.39
N PRO A 62 -7.89 3.94 -1.99
CA PRO A 62 -8.95 3.11 -2.57
C PRO A 62 -8.92 3.21 -4.09
N ALA A 63 -8.92 2.06 -4.76
CA ALA A 63 -9.03 2.01 -6.21
C ALA A 63 -10.48 2.33 -6.55
N HIS A 64 -10.73 3.54 -7.04
CA HIS A 64 -12.02 3.83 -7.68
C HIS A 64 -12.15 2.86 -8.85
N THR A 65 -13.07 1.91 -8.72
CA THR A 65 -13.56 1.16 -9.87
C THR A 65 -14.53 2.11 -10.55
N PRO A 66 -14.24 2.69 -11.73
CA PRO A 66 -15.29 3.36 -12.48
C PRO A 66 -16.37 2.31 -12.79
N HIS A 67 -17.60 2.61 -12.37
CA HIS A 67 -18.79 1.83 -12.73
C HIS A 67 -19.04 1.87 -14.23
#